data_AF-A0A1H3QWR9-F1
#
_entry.id   AF-A0A1H3QWR9-F1
#
_cell.length_a   1.000
_cell.length_b   1.000
_cell.length_c   1.000
_cell.angle_alpha   90.00
_cell.angle_beta   90.00
_cell.angle_gamma   90.00
#
_symmetry.space_group_name_H-M   'P 1'
#
loop_
_entity.id
_entity.type
_entity.pdbx_description
1 polymer ?
#
loop_
_entity_poly.entity_id
_entity_poly.type
_entity_poly.pdbx_seq_one_letter_code
_entity_poly.pdbx_strand_id
1 'polypeptide(L)'
;MAGKPHFEIYREGLKVGETEFGVNALLVAGTSRTHGQWRWRLVGGNGEPMAYGEAYTTRAAMMETLEAIVSLGPTEFREVNGR
;
A
#
# COMPACT_ATOMS: atom_id res chain seq x y z
N MET A 1 -8.90 -10.62 -21.13
CA MET A 1 -9.86 -9.64 -20.60
C MET A 1 -9.15 -8.89 -19.49
N ALA A 2 -8.94 -7.58 -19.64
CA ALA A 2 -8.33 -6.79 -18.56
C ALA A 2 -9.30 -6.74 -17.38
N GLY A 3 -8.80 -6.97 -16.16
CA GLY A 3 -9.59 -6.84 -14.93
C GLY A 3 -10.07 -5.40 -14.72
N LYS A 4 -10.86 -5.17 -13.68
CA LYS A 4 -11.20 -3.80 -13.29
C LYS A 4 -10.03 -3.17 -12.55
N PRO A 5 -9.77 -1.86 -12.76
CA PRO A 5 -8.80 -1.15 -11.96
C PRO A 5 -9.23 -1.16 -10.49
N HIS A 6 -8.27 -1.28 -9.59
CA HIS A 6 -8.52 -1.34 -8.15
C HIS A 6 -7.41 -0.68 -7.34
N PHE A 7 -7.77 -0.18 -6.16
CA PHE A 7 -6.81 0.35 -5.20
C PHE A 7 -6.25 -0.77 -4.34
N GLU A 8 -4.95 -0.84 -4.25
CA GLU A 8 -4.23 -1.73 -3.34
C GLU A 8 -3.70 -0.94 -2.15
N ILE A 9 -4.12 -1.33 -0.94
CA ILE A 9 -3.78 -0.66 0.32
C ILE A 9 -2.86 -1.55 1.14
N TYR A 10 -1.77 -0.99 1.66
CA TYR A 10 -0.77 -1.74 2.42
C TYR A 10 -0.05 -0.85 3.45
N ARG A 11 0.55 -1.48 4.47
CA ARG A 11 1.54 -0.83 5.35
C ARG A 11 2.94 -1.10 4.85
N GLU A 12 3.73 -0.05 4.68
CA GLU A 12 5.08 -0.19 4.16
C GLU A 12 6.02 -0.82 5.20
N GLY A 13 6.82 -1.79 4.78
CA GLY A 13 7.85 -2.42 5.64
C GLY A 13 7.34 -3.39 6.70
N LEU A 14 6.03 -3.64 6.79
CA LEU A 14 5.46 -4.65 7.68
C LEU A 14 5.07 -5.89 6.88
N LYS A 15 5.99 -6.85 6.77
CA LYS A 15 5.69 -8.19 6.25
C LYS A 15 5.14 -9.06 7.37
N VAL A 16 3.94 -9.61 7.18
CA VAL A 16 3.36 -10.60 8.09
C VAL A 16 4.13 -11.91 7.90
N GLY A 17 5.07 -12.21 8.81
CA GLY A 17 5.89 -13.42 8.76
C GLY A 17 7.29 -13.31 9.37
N GLU A 18 7.83 -12.09 9.58
CA GLU A 18 9.13 -11.90 10.24
C GLU A 18 9.02 -12.04 11.76
N THR A 19 8.73 -13.26 12.23
CA THR A 19 9.15 -13.71 13.56
C THR A 19 10.47 -14.44 13.40
N GLU A 20 11.54 -13.72 13.08
CA GLU A 20 12.88 -14.26 13.25
C GLU A 20 13.73 -13.17 13.90
N PHE A 21 13.97 -13.33 15.20
CA PHE A 21 15.12 -12.75 15.90
C PHE A 21 16.39 -13.34 15.28
N GLY A 22 16.68 -12.93 14.06
CA GLY A 22 17.88 -13.24 13.31
C GLY A 22 18.56 -11.94 12.99
N VAL A 23 19.88 -11.91 13.16
CA VAL A 23 20.81 -10.79 12.93
C VAL A 23 20.70 -10.06 11.57
N ASN A 24 19.78 -10.47 10.68
CA ASN A 24 19.46 -9.78 9.42
C ASN A 24 18.62 -8.50 9.60
N ALA A 25 17.89 -8.33 10.71
CA ALA A 25 17.15 -7.09 10.97
C ALA A 25 18.06 -5.86 11.18
N LEU A 26 19.34 -6.08 11.54
CA LEU A 26 20.33 -5.01 11.72
C LEU A 26 20.99 -4.56 10.40
N LEU A 27 20.91 -5.38 9.34
CA LEU A 27 21.49 -5.08 8.02
C LEU A 27 20.55 -4.29 7.11
N VAL A 28 19.27 -4.16 7.47
CA VAL A 28 18.35 -3.21 6.80
C VAL A 28 18.55 -1.81 7.40
N ALA A 29 19.78 -1.31 7.31
CA ALA A 29 20.10 0.11 7.49
C ALA A 29 19.50 0.89 6.31
N GLY A 30 18.18 0.98 6.27
CA GLY A 30 17.41 1.46 5.15
C GLY A 30 15.93 1.14 5.27
N THR A 31 15.38 1.06 6.48
CA THR A 31 13.93 1.16 6.66
C THR A 31 13.50 2.43 5.92
N SER A 32 12.64 2.28 4.92
CA SER A 32 12.11 3.41 4.17
C SER A 32 11.67 4.50 5.15
N ARG A 33 11.86 5.79 4.83
CA ARG A 33 11.39 6.90 5.70
C ARG A 33 9.88 6.81 6.00
N THR A 34 9.17 6.01 5.23
CA THR A 34 7.74 5.75 5.36
C THR A 34 7.42 4.35 5.93
N HIS A 35 8.39 3.67 6.54
CA HIS A 35 8.20 2.40 7.24
C HIS A 35 7.11 2.51 8.32
N GLY A 36 6.19 1.54 8.31
CA GLY A 36 5.03 1.51 9.19
C GLY A 36 3.86 2.40 8.75
N GLN A 37 4.06 3.27 7.76
CA GLN A 37 3.02 4.16 7.25
C GLN A 37 2.10 3.44 6.26
N TRP A 38 0.87 3.92 6.18
CA TRP A 38 -0.15 3.46 5.26
C TRP A 38 0.09 4.04 3.87
N ARG A 39 0.00 3.19 2.85
CA ARG A 39 0.15 3.56 1.45
C ARG A 39 -0.94 2.93 0.61
N TRP A 40 -1.23 3.56 -0.52
CA TRP A 40 -2.08 3.00 -1.55
C TRP A 40 -1.41 3.07 -2.92
N ARG A 41 -1.83 2.21 -3.84
CA ARG A 41 -1.52 2.32 -5.27
C ARG A 41 -2.74 1.96 -6.10
N LEU A 42 -2.89 2.58 -7.26
CA LEU A 42 -3.90 2.21 -8.24
C LEU A 42 -3.30 1.18 -9.19
N VAL A 43 -3.96 0.04 -9.36
CA VAL A 43 -3.54 -1.02 -10.28
C VAL A 43 -4.56 -1.11 -11.40
N GLY A 44 -4.05 -1.09 -12.64
CA GLY A 44 -4.88 -1.24 -13.84
C GLY A 44 -5.40 -2.65 -14.02
N GLY A 45 -6.32 -2.83 -14.97
CA GLY A 45 -6.85 -4.15 -15.31
C GLY A 45 -5.82 -5.16 -15.84
N ASN A 46 -4.68 -4.67 -16.30
CA ASN A 46 -3.50 -5.44 -16.70
C ASN A 46 -2.63 -5.90 -15.52
N GLY A 47 -2.95 -5.49 -14.28
CA GLY A 47 -2.14 -5.79 -13.10
C GLY A 47 -0.93 -4.87 -12.91
N GLU A 48 -0.77 -3.84 -13.75
CA GLU A 48 0.33 -2.89 -13.63
C GLU A 48 -0.05 -1.69 -12.77
N PRO A 49 0.85 -1.20 -11.90
CA PRO A 49 0.60 -0.01 -11.10
C PRO A 49 0.55 1.23 -12.00
N MET A 50 -0.54 1.98 -11.91
CA MET A 50 -0.79 3.20 -12.67
C MET A 50 -0.48 4.47 -11.86
N ALA A 51 -0.66 4.42 -10.53
CA ALA A 51 -0.40 5.54 -9.64
C ALA A 51 -0.02 5.07 -8.23
N TYR A 52 0.72 5.90 -7.51
CA TYR A 52 1.10 5.68 -6.11
C TYR A 52 0.63 6.86 -5.26
N GLY A 53 0.10 6.54 -4.08
CA GLY A 53 -0.25 7.54 -3.08
C GLY A 53 0.93 7.94 -2.19
N GLU A 54 0.72 9.05 -1.49
CA GLU A 54 1.56 9.49 -0.38
C GLU A 54 1.52 8.48 0.78
N ALA A 55 2.43 8.68 1.73
CA ALA A 55 2.45 7.91 2.96
C ALA A 55 1.65 8.61 4.05
N TYR A 56 0.84 7.84 4.78
CA TYR A 56 -0.02 8.35 5.83
C TYR A 56 0.32 7.69 7.16
N THR A 57 0.37 8.49 8.21
CA THR A 57 0.63 8.00 9.57
C THR A 57 -0.55 7.17 10.11
N THR A 58 -1.78 7.42 9.64
CA THR A 58 -2.99 6.72 10.08
C THR A 58 -3.79 6.17 8.89
N ARG A 59 -4.49 5.05 9.13
CA ARG A 59 -5.37 4.44 8.13
C ARG A 59 -6.54 5.36 7.78
N ALA A 60 -7.07 6.08 8.77
CA ALA A 60 -8.20 6.98 8.59
C ALA A 60 -7.89 8.11 7.60
N ALA A 61 -6.76 8.82 7.78
CA ALA A 61 -6.35 9.90 6.87
C ALA A 61 -6.16 9.42 5.42
N MET A 62 -5.60 8.22 5.26
CA MET A 62 -5.49 7.58 3.95
C MET A 62 -6.86 7.26 3.35
N MET A 63 -7.78 6.71 4.16
CA MET A 63 -9.13 6.36 3.69
C MET A 63 -9.92 7.59 3.27
N GLU A 64 -9.88 8.70 4.01
CA GLU A 64 -10.53 9.95 3.62
C GLU A 64 -10.03 10.43 2.24
N THR A 65 -8.72 10.31 1.99
CA THR A 65 -8.15 10.66 0.68
C THR A 65 -8.64 9.71 -0.42
N LEU A 66 -8.70 8.41 -0.13
CA LEU A 66 -9.16 7.39 -1.05
C LEU A 66 -10.65 7.52 -1.39
N GLU A 67 -11.49 7.88 -0.41
CA GLU A 67 -12.92 8.16 -0.63
C GLU A 67 -13.10 9.34 -1.60
N ALA A 68 -12.30 10.40 -1.43
CA ALA A 68 -12.29 11.52 -2.37
C ALA A 68 -11.90 11.07 -3.79
N ILE A 69 -10.88 10.22 -3.94
CA ILE A 69 -10.43 9.74 -5.26
C ILE A 69 -11.46 8.81 -5.91
N VAL A 70 -12.05 7.88 -5.16
CA VAL A 70 -13.09 6.97 -5.68
C VAL A 70 -14.34 7.72 -6.10
N SER A 71 -14.67 8.85 -5.45
CA SER A 71 -15.78 9.70 -5.92
C SER A 71 -15.60 10.21 -7.35
N LEU A 72 -14.37 10.20 -7.88
CA LEU A 72 -14.03 10.68 -9.23
C LEU A 72 -14.15 9.60 -10.31
N GLY A 73 -14.38 8.32 -9.98
CA GLY A 73 -14.50 7.26 -10.98
C GLY A 73 -14.84 5.85 -10.47
N PRO A 74 -15.19 4.91 -11.36
CA PRO A 74 -15.66 3.57 -10.98
C PRO A 74 -14.50 2.65 -10.58
N THR A 75 -14.00 2.81 -9.35
CA THR A 75 -12.87 2.01 -8.83
C THR A 75 -13.25 1.28 -7.54
N GLU A 76 -12.71 0.09 -7.33
CA GLU A 76 -12.93 -0.76 -6.15
C GLU A 76 -11.69 -0.84 -5.24
N PHE A 77 -11.89 -1.13 -3.94
CA PHE A 77 -10.81 -1.26 -2.96
C PHE A 77 -10.39 -2.71 -2.74
N ARG A 78 -9.09 -2.94 -2.62
CA ARG A 78 -8.49 -4.23 -2.27
C ARG A 78 -7.35 -4.02 -1.27
N GLU A 79 -7.46 -4.61 -0.09
CA GLU A 79 -6.34 -4.61 0.85
C GLU A 79 -5.33 -5.70 0.45
N VAL A 80 -4.04 -5.37 0.41
CA VAL A 80 -2.98 -6.31 0.05
C VAL A 80 -1.89 -6.36 1.11
N ASN A 81 -1.34 -7.54 1.31
CA ASN A 81 -0.41 -7.82 2.41
C ASN A 81 1.02 -7.41 2.06
N GLY A 82 1.34 -6.11 2.23
CA GLY A 82 2.71 -5.57 2.28
C GLY A 82 3.56 -5.72 1.01
N ARG A 83 4.68 -4.97 0.95
CA ARG A 83 5.76 -5.15 -0.03
C ARG A 83 7.11 -5.12 0.67
#